data_AF-A0A835VA04-F1
#
_entry.id   AF-A0A835VA04-F1
#
_cell.length_a   1.000
_cell.length_b   1.000
_cell.length_c   1.000
_cell.angle_alpha   90.00
_cell.angle_beta   90.00
_cell.angle_gamma   90.00
#
_symmetry.space_group_name_H-M   'P 1'
#
loop_
_entity.id
_entity.type
_entity.pdbx_description
1 polymer ?
#
loop_
_entity_poly.entity_id
_entity_poly.type
_entity_poly.pdbx_seq_one_letter_code
_entity_poly.pdbx_strand_id
1 'polypeptide(L)'
;MAVFTSSTLATLHSPETARILPLFHRIFSGDHAVPLGVCQSTYLTACSRKLSTCLSIQWSHLPCRSGSRSVMCKAVEQGSRERFNGTMYNGVYGPWTIEPSDVREVILYRSGLVTVATSFVLAASAAFIPEDVHFGGFLKQNIDFLYFTGAGGLGLSLLLIHIYVAPIKRFLQALWALGVFGSVVTFLNLAKPLDEGLVQYIIDNPVAIWFVGPLFAALTGLVFKEGLCYGKLEAGVLTFIIPGLLLGHLTGLMEDGAKLSLLALWMALFVVFAGRKFQQPIKDDIGDKSIFIFNDLSEEEKKTLLQKLEEKTDG
;
A
#
# COMPACT_ATOMS: atom_id res chain seq x y z
N MET A 1 28.19 -52.92 17.20
CA MET A 1 28.99 -53.67 16.21
C MET A 1 28.19 -53.70 14.91
N ALA A 2 28.50 -52.78 14.00
CA ALA A 2 29.22 -53.03 12.73
C ALA A 2 28.38 -53.80 11.69
N VAL A 3 28.33 -53.50 10.40
CA VAL A 3 28.71 -52.38 9.52
C VAL A 3 28.08 -52.78 8.18
N PHE A 4 27.39 -51.88 7.47
CA PHE A 4 27.13 -52.06 6.03
C PHE A 4 27.43 -50.74 5.30
N THR A 5 28.56 -50.79 4.60
CA THR A 5 28.82 -50.29 3.23
C THR A 5 28.40 -48.88 2.83
N SER A 6 29.41 -48.07 2.49
CA SER A 6 29.32 -47.13 1.37
C SER A 6 30.69 -46.96 0.73
N SER A 7 30.75 -47.24 -0.58
CA SER A 7 31.89 -47.03 -1.45
C SER A 7 31.45 -46.11 -2.59
N THR A 8 32.06 -44.92 -2.59
CA THR A 8 32.64 -44.22 -3.74
C THR A 8 31.85 -43.91 -5.02
N LEU A 9 31.81 -42.59 -5.27
CA LEU A 9 32.25 -41.85 -6.47
C LEU A 9 31.22 -41.47 -7.56
N ALA A 10 31.00 -40.15 -7.58
CA ALA A 10 31.14 -39.23 -8.73
C ALA A 10 30.08 -39.12 -9.84
N THR A 11 29.82 -37.83 -10.09
CA THR A 11 29.52 -37.14 -11.36
C THR A 11 28.14 -37.30 -11.98
N LEU A 12 27.38 -36.20 -11.97
CA LEU A 12 26.96 -35.52 -13.21
C LEU A 12 26.56 -34.06 -12.92
N HIS A 13 27.35 -33.17 -13.48
CA HIS A 13 27.11 -31.73 -13.60
C HIS A 13 26.21 -31.52 -14.83
N SER A 14 25.09 -30.83 -14.70
CA SER A 14 24.29 -30.36 -15.85
C SER A 14 24.01 -28.85 -15.69
N PRO A 15 24.29 -28.02 -16.71
CA PRO A 15 24.15 -26.57 -16.67
C PRO A 15 22.85 -26.13 -17.36
N GLU A 16 21.83 -25.71 -16.62
CA GLU A 16 20.60 -25.18 -17.25
C GLU A 16 19.95 -24.01 -16.51
N THR A 17 20.71 -23.26 -15.72
CA THR A 17 20.21 -22.09 -14.98
C THR A 17 20.63 -20.74 -15.59
N ALA A 18 21.31 -20.74 -16.74
CA ALA A 18 21.97 -19.55 -17.30
C ALA A 18 21.27 -18.92 -18.53
N ARG A 19 20.03 -19.30 -18.87
CA ARG A 19 19.35 -18.80 -20.10
C ARG A 19 17.98 -18.14 -19.91
N ILE A 20 17.59 -17.75 -18.69
CA ILE A 20 16.31 -17.04 -18.48
C ILE A 20 16.50 -15.54 -18.15
N LEU A 21 17.69 -15.11 -17.70
CA LEU A 21 17.95 -13.70 -17.39
C LEU A 21 18.05 -12.71 -18.59
N PRO A 22 18.49 -13.07 -19.82
CA PRO A 22 18.67 -12.07 -20.87
C PRO A 22 17.39 -11.79 -21.69
N LEU A 23 16.31 -12.58 -21.50
CA LEU A 23 15.05 -12.37 -22.24
C LEU A 23 14.19 -11.25 -21.63
N PHE A 24 14.29 -11.04 -20.31
CA PHE A 24 13.56 -9.98 -19.60
C PHE A 24 14.14 -8.58 -19.85
N HIS A 25 15.44 -8.46 -20.12
CA HIS A 25 16.09 -7.18 -20.42
C HIS A 25 15.79 -6.67 -21.84
N ARG A 26 15.42 -7.55 -22.78
CA ARG A 26 15.15 -7.18 -24.18
C ARG A 26 13.73 -6.65 -24.44
N ILE A 27 12.81 -6.80 -23.48
CA ILE A 27 11.43 -6.30 -23.64
C ILE A 27 11.32 -4.82 -23.21
N PHE A 28 12.28 -4.29 -22.44
CA PHE A 28 12.21 -2.91 -21.90
C PHE A 28 13.27 -1.93 -22.43
N SER A 29 14.22 -2.35 -23.26
CA SER A 29 15.10 -1.44 -24.01
C SER A 29 14.51 -1.15 -25.39
N GLY A 30 13.42 -0.38 -25.40
CA GLY A 30 12.86 0.21 -26.62
C GLY A 30 13.42 1.60 -26.84
N ASP A 31 14.52 1.69 -27.58
CA ASP A 31 15.01 2.93 -28.19
C ASP A 31 14.03 3.40 -29.27
N HIS A 32 13.19 4.39 -28.95
CA HIS A 32 12.52 5.21 -29.96
C HIS A 32 12.46 6.67 -29.52
N ALA A 33 13.42 7.44 -30.03
CA ALA A 33 13.34 8.90 -30.11
C ALA A 33 12.33 9.31 -31.20
N VAL A 34 11.34 10.14 -30.85
CA VAL A 34 10.49 10.92 -31.77
C VAL A 34 10.13 12.26 -31.10
N PRO A 35 10.10 13.39 -31.82
CA PRO A 35 10.50 14.70 -31.28
C PRO A 35 9.37 15.55 -30.71
N LEU A 36 9.82 16.58 -29.97
CA LEU A 36 9.08 17.71 -29.43
C LEU A 36 8.10 18.34 -30.44
N GLY A 37 6.81 18.31 -30.10
CA GLY A 37 5.75 19.10 -30.72
C GLY A 37 5.14 20.04 -29.68
N VAL A 38 5.49 21.32 -29.79
CA VAL A 38 4.90 22.44 -29.06
C VAL A 38 3.38 22.47 -29.27
N CYS A 39 2.58 22.50 -28.20
CA CYS A 39 1.25 23.09 -28.30
C CYS A 39 0.78 23.66 -26.95
N GLN A 40 0.11 24.79 -27.07
CA GLN A 40 -0.02 25.88 -26.12
C GLN A 40 -1.25 25.70 -25.24
N SER A 41 -1.11 25.99 -23.95
CA SER A 41 -2.18 26.05 -22.96
C SER A 41 -3.18 27.17 -23.28
N THR A 42 -4.48 26.84 -23.26
CA THR A 42 -5.56 27.83 -23.08
C THR A 42 -6.32 27.51 -21.80
N TYR A 43 -6.24 28.48 -20.88
CA TYR A 43 -6.90 28.53 -19.58
C TYR A 43 -8.42 28.62 -19.72
N LEU A 44 -9.15 27.86 -18.91
CA LEU A 44 -10.49 28.25 -18.45
C LEU A 44 -10.60 28.05 -16.94
N THR A 45 -10.57 29.18 -16.25
CA THR A 45 -10.90 29.40 -14.85
C THR A 45 -12.37 29.09 -14.57
N ALA A 46 -12.65 28.20 -13.63
CA ALA A 46 -13.96 28.06 -13.00
C ALA A 46 -13.88 28.49 -11.53
N CYS A 47 -14.45 29.66 -11.26
CA CYS A 47 -14.62 30.30 -9.96
C CYS A 47 -15.72 29.57 -9.17
N SER A 48 -15.39 29.00 -8.00
CA SER A 48 -16.40 28.47 -7.07
C SER A 48 -16.58 29.40 -5.88
N ARG A 49 -17.77 30.00 -5.82
CA ARG A 49 -18.25 30.90 -4.77
C ARG A 49 -18.50 30.11 -3.49
N LYS A 50 -17.92 30.58 -2.38
CA LYS A 50 -18.33 30.17 -1.02
C LYS A 50 -19.73 30.72 -0.73
N LEU A 51 -20.68 29.82 -0.44
CA LEU A 51 -21.94 30.18 0.22
C LEU A 51 -21.77 29.89 1.72
N SER A 52 -21.80 30.96 2.52
CA SER A 52 -21.82 30.95 3.98
C SER A 52 -23.28 31.02 4.43
N THR A 53 -23.73 30.05 5.22
CA THR A 53 -25.03 30.10 5.88
C THR A 53 -24.82 30.54 7.33
N CYS A 54 -25.36 31.71 7.66
CA CYS A 54 -25.41 32.28 8.99
C CYS A 54 -26.33 31.48 9.91
N LEU A 55 -25.89 31.19 11.13
CA LEU A 55 -26.79 31.08 12.27
C LEU A 55 -26.29 32.03 13.36
N SER A 56 -27.06 33.08 13.55
CA SER A 56 -26.96 34.11 14.57
C SER A 56 -27.47 33.59 15.91
N ILE A 57 -26.63 33.63 16.94
CA ILE A 57 -27.07 33.61 18.35
C ILE A 57 -26.45 34.82 19.04
N GLN A 58 -27.35 35.62 19.61
CA GLN A 58 -27.15 36.96 20.13
C GLN A 58 -26.90 36.89 21.63
N TRP A 59 -25.72 37.33 22.08
CA TRP A 59 -25.43 37.55 23.50
C TRP A 59 -25.03 39.01 23.72
N SER A 60 -25.65 39.59 24.75
CA SER A 60 -25.74 41.01 25.08
C SER A 60 -24.46 41.61 25.67
N HIS A 61 -24.36 42.93 25.46
CA HIS A 61 -23.34 43.87 25.90
C HIS A 61 -22.97 43.83 27.40
N LEU A 62 -21.67 44.02 27.69
CA LEU A 62 -21.13 44.81 28.80
C LEU A 62 -19.78 45.43 28.35
N PRO A 63 -19.50 46.72 28.65
CA PRO A 63 -18.27 47.38 28.21
C PRO A 63 -17.17 47.28 29.28
N CYS A 64 -15.97 46.86 28.89
CA CYS A 64 -14.77 47.06 29.69
C CYS A 64 -13.77 47.94 28.95
N ARG A 65 -13.37 49.01 29.63
CA ARG A 65 -12.59 50.15 29.16
C ARG A 65 -11.13 49.96 29.57
N SER A 66 -10.23 50.18 28.61
CA SER A 66 -8.80 50.54 28.74
C SER A 66 -7.81 49.55 29.35
N GLY A 67 -6.73 49.31 28.60
CA GLY A 67 -5.49 48.70 29.09
C GLY A 67 -4.62 48.08 28.00
N SER A 68 -4.21 48.86 26.99
CA SER A 68 -3.19 48.39 26.04
C SER A 68 -1.86 48.23 26.79
N ARG A 69 -1.46 46.99 27.06
CA ARG A 69 -0.09 46.60 27.37
C ARG A 69 0.39 45.69 26.24
N SER A 70 1.16 46.26 25.31
CA SER A 70 1.89 45.46 24.32
C SER A 70 2.96 44.66 25.04
N VAL A 71 2.72 43.37 25.26
CA VAL A 71 3.77 42.44 25.67
C VAL A 71 4.58 42.14 24.42
N MET A 72 5.71 42.84 24.27
CA MET A 72 6.70 42.55 23.23
C MET A 72 7.42 41.26 23.60
N CYS A 73 6.89 40.13 23.13
CA CYS A 73 7.61 38.87 23.13
C CYS A 73 8.80 39.00 22.18
N LYS A 74 9.95 39.39 22.74
CA LYS A 74 11.25 39.24 22.08
C LYS A 74 11.49 37.73 21.97
N ALA A 75 11.20 37.16 20.80
CA ALA A 75 11.66 35.82 20.49
C ALA A 75 13.20 35.88 20.52
N VAL A 76 13.78 35.34 21.58
CA VAL A 76 15.20 35.01 21.61
C VAL A 76 15.37 33.92 20.56
N GLU A 77 15.99 34.30 19.46
CA GLU A 77 16.53 33.38 18.45
C GLU A 77 17.65 32.57 19.10
N GLN A 78 17.27 31.61 19.95
CA GLN A 78 18.12 30.48 20.24
C GLN A 78 18.03 29.60 19.01
N GLY A 79 19.02 29.76 18.13
CA GLY A 79 19.42 28.68 17.23
C GLY A 79 19.82 27.48 18.07
N SER A 80 18.83 26.75 18.59
CA SER A 80 18.98 25.33 18.85
C SER A 80 19.13 24.72 17.47
N ARG A 81 20.39 24.68 17.03
CA ARG A 81 20.89 23.64 16.15
C ARG A 81 20.64 22.35 16.94
N GLU A 82 19.40 21.88 16.96
CA GLU A 82 19.08 20.51 17.33
C GLU A 82 19.92 19.70 16.36
N ARG A 83 21.03 19.18 16.86
CA ARG A 83 21.89 18.28 16.13
C ARG A 83 21.08 17.00 16.00
N PHE A 84 20.14 16.98 15.06
CA PHE A 84 19.60 15.77 14.51
C PHE A 84 20.82 15.01 13.96
N ASN A 85 21.28 14.01 14.71
CA ASN A 85 22.19 12.97 14.26
C ASN A 85 21.46 12.06 13.26
N GLY A 86 20.78 12.66 12.28
CA GLY A 86 20.17 11.93 11.18
C GLY A 86 21.28 11.48 10.24
N THR A 87 21.31 10.20 9.92
CA THR A 87 22.07 9.71 8.77
C THR A 87 21.59 10.47 7.53
N MET A 88 22.51 11.20 6.90
CA MET A 88 22.24 11.99 5.70
C MET A 88 22.31 11.07 4.49
N TYR A 89 21.22 10.97 3.75
CA TYR A 89 21.12 10.19 2.52
C TYR A 89 21.29 11.12 1.33
N ASN A 90 22.02 10.69 0.31
CA ASN A 90 22.10 11.41 -0.95
C ASN A 90 20.97 10.91 -1.87
N GLY A 91 19.99 11.79 -2.13
CA GLY A 91 18.94 11.56 -3.11
C GLY A 91 19.29 12.13 -4.48
N VAL A 92 18.44 11.86 -5.47
CA VAL A 92 18.58 12.33 -6.86
C VAL A 92 18.62 13.86 -6.94
N TYR A 93 17.77 14.55 -6.18
CA TYR A 93 17.66 16.02 -6.21
C TYR A 93 18.40 16.72 -5.06
N GLY A 94 19.15 15.96 -4.25
CA GLY A 94 19.91 16.50 -3.13
C GLY A 94 19.84 15.63 -1.88
N PRO A 95 20.56 16.03 -0.82
CA PRO A 95 20.60 15.27 0.41
C PRO A 95 19.31 15.42 1.20
N TRP A 96 18.91 14.35 1.88
CA TRP A 96 17.73 14.32 2.74
C TRP A 96 18.01 13.49 4.00
N THR A 97 17.19 13.69 5.02
CA THR A 97 17.30 13.01 6.31
C THR A 97 15.99 12.36 6.68
N ILE A 98 16.05 11.26 7.43
CA ILE A 98 14.86 10.61 8.00
C ILE A 98 14.47 11.35 9.27
N GLU A 99 13.22 11.82 9.32
CA GLU A 99 12.65 12.45 10.50
C GLU A 99 11.95 11.40 11.40
N PRO A 100 11.79 11.68 12.70
CA PRO A 100 11.05 10.79 13.61
C PRO A 100 9.58 10.58 13.20
N SER A 101 8.97 11.55 12.52
CA SER A 101 7.64 11.42 11.89
C SER A 101 7.64 10.32 10.82
N ASP A 102 8.62 10.34 9.91
CA ASP A 102 8.76 9.35 8.83
C ASP A 102 8.87 7.93 9.42
N VAL A 103 9.62 7.77 10.52
CA VAL A 103 9.73 6.49 11.24
C VAL A 103 8.38 6.01 11.77
N ARG A 104 7.58 6.89 12.37
CA ARG A 104 6.24 6.55 12.88
C ARG A 104 5.31 6.14 11.75
N GLU A 105 5.35 6.84 10.62
CA GLU A 105 4.54 6.52 9.44
C GLU A 105 4.88 5.14 8.89
N VAL A 106 6.17 4.81 8.77
CA VAL A 106 6.61 3.48 8.32
C VAL A 106 6.20 2.39 9.29
N ILE A 107 6.32 2.61 10.61
CA ILE A 107 5.88 1.63 11.61
C ILE A 107 4.37 1.38 11.51
N LEU A 108 3.57 2.45 11.41
CA LEU A 108 2.13 2.34 11.27
C LEU A 108 1.73 1.65 9.95
N TYR A 109 2.40 1.99 8.85
CA TYR A 109 2.25 1.31 7.56
C TYR A 109 2.51 -0.20 7.67
N ARG A 110 3.62 -0.60 8.30
CA ARG A 110 3.97 -2.00 8.53
C ARG A 110 2.96 -2.70 9.45
N SER A 111 2.48 -2.02 10.50
CA SER A 111 1.45 -2.59 11.38
C SER A 111 0.13 -2.83 10.64
N GLY A 112 -0.25 -1.95 9.71
CA GLY A 112 -1.41 -2.15 8.84
C GLY A 112 -1.26 -3.39 7.97
N LEU A 113 -0.06 -3.61 7.40
CA LEU A 113 0.24 -4.78 6.56
C LEU A 113 0.17 -6.09 7.36
N VAL A 114 0.71 -6.07 8.57
CA VAL A 114 0.66 -7.23 9.46
C VAL A 114 -0.79 -7.50 9.89
N THR A 115 -1.58 -6.45 10.12
CA THR A 115 -2.99 -6.57 10.50
C THR A 115 -3.79 -7.22 9.39
N VAL A 116 -3.66 -6.75 8.14
CA VAL A 116 -4.36 -7.36 7.00
C VAL A 116 -3.90 -8.80 6.75
N ALA A 117 -2.60 -9.09 6.83
CA ALA A 117 -2.09 -10.44 6.65
C ALA A 117 -2.59 -11.40 7.72
N THR A 118 -2.57 -10.97 8.99
CA THR A 118 -3.01 -11.79 10.12
C THR A 118 -4.52 -12.03 10.07
N SER A 119 -5.31 -10.98 9.84
CA SER A 119 -6.77 -11.11 9.68
C SER A 119 -7.11 -12.06 8.55
N PHE A 120 -6.47 -11.92 7.39
CA PHE A 120 -6.70 -12.77 6.24
C PHE A 120 -6.36 -14.22 6.52
N VAL A 121 -5.18 -14.49 7.11
CA VAL A 121 -4.76 -15.86 7.43
C VAL A 121 -5.72 -16.51 8.44
N LEU A 122 -6.17 -15.77 9.45
CA LEU A 122 -7.16 -16.28 10.41
C LEU A 122 -8.50 -16.58 9.73
N ALA A 123 -8.99 -15.67 8.88
CA ALA A 123 -10.24 -15.88 8.15
C ALA A 123 -10.15 -17.05 7.17
N ALA A 124 -9.07 -17.14 6.39
CA ALA A 124 -8.86 -18.20 5.41
C ALA A 124 -8.61 -19.56 6.07
N SER A 125 -8.07 -19.60 7.30
CA SER A 125 -7.91 -20.84 8.07
C SER A 125 -9.24 -21.54 8.34
N ALA A 126 -10.35 -20.80 8.39
CA ALA A 126 -11.70 -21.37 8.54
C ALA A 126 -12.11 -22.28 7.36
N ALA A 127 -11.45 -22.18 6.21
CA ALA A 127 -11.69 -23.07 5.06
C ALA A 127 -10.97 -24.42 5.18
N PHE A 128 -9.93 -24.51 6.02
CA PHE A 128 -9.12 -25.72 6.19
C PHE A 128 -9.39 -26.46 7.51
N ILE A 129 -9.97 -25.76 8.50
CA ILE A 129 -10.25 -26.31 9.82
C ILE A 129 -11.73 -26.71 9.88
N PRO A 130 -12.03 -27.98 10.20
CA PRO A 130 -13.42 -28.43 10.33
C PRO A 130 -14.11 -27.78 11.55
N GLU A 131 -15.44 -27.64 11.46
CA GLU A 131 -16.25 -26.85 12.40
C GLU A 131 -16.41 -27.49 13.79
N ASP A 132 -16.21 -28.80 13.86
CA ASP A 132 -16.28 -29.60 15.07
C ASP A 132 -15.21 -29.24 16.10
N VAL A 133 -14.12 -28.61 15.65
CA VAL A 133 -13.10 -28.04 16.51
C VAL A 133 -13.55 -26.67 17.02
N HIS A 134 -13.53 -26.46 18.35
CA HIS A 134 -13.90 -25.18 18.99
C HIS A 134 -13.26 -23.94 18.32
N PHE A 135 -12.02 -24.07 17.86
CA PHE A 135 -11.30 -23.01 17.17
C PHE A 135 -11.87 -22.72 15.76
N GLY A 136 -12.25 -23.76 15.00
CA GLY A 136 -12.89 -23.61 13.69
C GLY A 136 -14.24 -22.88 13.79
N GLY A 137 -15.07 -23.28 14.76
CA GLY A 137 -16.33 -22.60 15.06
C GLY A 137 -16.15 -21.13 15.46
N PHE A 138 -15.15 -20.84 16.31
CA PHE A 138 -14.83 -19.46 16.70
C PHE A 138 -14.41 -18.60 15.51
N LEU A 139 -13.57 -19.12 14.60
CA LEU A 139 -13.14 -18.38 13.41
C LEU A 139 -14.31 -18.10 12.47
N LYS A 140 -15.17 -19.08 12.20
CA LYS A 140 -16.35 -18.91 11.34
C LYS A 140 -17.32 -17.87 11.91
N GLN A 141 -17.56 -17.91 13.22
CA GLN A 141 -18.42 -16.92 13.88
C GLN A 141 -17.87 -15.49 13.78
N ASN A 142 -16.55 -15.32 13.76
CA ASN A 142 -15.90 -14.01 13.76
C ASN A 142 -15.34 -13.62 12.37
N ILE A 143 -15.67 -14.35 11.30
CA ILE A 143 -15.04 -14.18 9.99
C ILE A 143 -15.29 -12.79 9.39
N ASP A 144 -16.49 -12.23 9.58
CA ASP A 144 -16.83 -10.89 9.11
C ASP A 144 -16.06 -9.81 9.89
N PHE A 145 -15.89 -10.00 11.20
CA PHE A 145 -15.07 -9.10 12.02
C PHE A 145 -13.60 -9.13 11.57
N LEU A 146 -13.07 -10.32 11.27
CA LEU A 146 -11.73 -10.47 10.71
C LEU A 146 -11.64 -9.76 9.36
N TYR A 147 -12.62 -9.94 8.47
CA TYR A 147 -12.67 -9.27 7.17
C TYR A 147 -12.60 -7.74 7.30
N PHE A 148 -13.46 -7.13 8.13
CA PHE A 148 -13.45 -5.67 8.32
C PHE A 148 -12.18 -5.18 9.02
N THR A 149 -11.62 -5.96 9.96
CA THR A 149 -10.33 -5.65 10.58
C THR A 149 -9.20 -5.64 9.54
N GLY A 150 -9.21 -6.62 8.62
CA GLY A 150 -8.25 -6.69 7.52
C GLY A 150 -8.41 -5.53 6.54
N ALA A 151 -9.65 -5.17 6.20
CA ALA A 151 -9.95 -4.01 5.37
C ALA A 151 -9.46 -2.70 6.03
N GLY A 152 -9.62 -2.56 7.35
CA GLY A 152 -9.08 -1.45 8.13
C GLY A 152 -7.55 -1.39 8.10
N GLY A 153 -6.88 -2.53 8.31
CA GLY A 153 -5.42 -2.65 8.23
C GLY A 153 -4.88 -2.26 6.84
N LEU A 154 -5.54 -2.72 5.77
CA LEU A 154 -5.21 -2.33 4.40
C LEU A 154 -5.38 -0.81 4.19
N GLY A 155 -6.47 -0.23 4.70
CA GLY A 155 -6.71 1.21 4.64
C GLY A 155 -5.61 2.01 5.35
N LEU A 156 -5.22 1.59 6.56
CA LEU A 156 -4.12 2.18 7.32
C LEU A 156 -2.82 2.17 6.50
N SER A 157 -2.47 1.02 5.90
CA SER A 157 -1.29 0.92 5.04
C SER A 157 -1.39 1.82 3.81
N LEU A 158 -2.53 1.88 3.11
CA LEU A 158 -2.71 2.70 1.91
C LEU A 158 -2.69 4.21 2.17
N LEU A 159 -3.08 4.64 3.37
CA LEU A 159 -2.98 6.05 3.76
C LEU A 159 -1.52 6.47 3.96
N LEU A 160 -0.75 5.61 4.62
CA LEU A 160 0.63 5.87 5.05
C LEU A 160 1.71 5.41 4.05
N ILE A 161 1.31 4.75 2.97
CA ILE A 161 2.27 4.29 1.96
C ILE A 161 2.93 5.47 1.25
N HIS A 162 4.25 5.43 1.16
CA HIS A 162 5.05 6.37 0.36
C HIS A 162 5.11 5.86 -1.08
N ILE A 163 4.36 6.49 -1.98
CA ILE A 163 4.37 6.22 -3.43
C ILE A 163 4.67 7.54 -4.12
N TYR A 164 5.68 7.58 -4.99
CA TYR A 164 6.07 8.79 -5.73
C TYR A 164 4.94 9.33 -6.62
N VAL A 165 4.16 8.42 -7.21
CA VAL A 165 3.07 8.77 -8.13
C VAL A 165 1.76 8.94 -7.37
N ALA A 166 1.45 10.19 -7.00
CA ALA A 166 0.24 10.53 -6.26
C ALA A 166 -1.07 10.04 -6.91
N PRO A 167 -1.28 10.12 -8.25
CA PRO A 167 -2.48 9.60 -8.89
C PRO A 167 -2.72 8.10 -8.62
N ILE A 168 -1.66 7.29 -8.65
CA ILE A 168 -1.74 5.85 -8.38
C ILE A 168 -2.13 5.62 -6.91
N LYS A 169 -1.51 6.34 -5.97
CA LYS A 169 -1.88 6.28 -4.55
C LYS A 169 -3.36 6.59 -4.33
N ARG A 170 -3.86 7.68 -4.94
CA ARG A 170 -5.28 8.09 -4.82
C ARG A 170 -6.23 7.08 -5.45
N PHE A 171 -5.85 6.49 -6.59
CA PHE A 171 -6.64 5.45 -7.23
C PHE A 171 -6.78 4.21 -6.33
N LEU A 172 -5.70 3.74 -5.70
CA LEU A 172 -5.75 2.62 -4.75
C LEU A 172 -6.60 2.94 -3.52
N GLN A 173 -6.51 4.16 -2.99
CA GLN A 173 -7.36 4.62 -1.88
C GLN A 173 -8.84 4.66 -2.27
N ALA A 174 -9.15 5.09 -3.50
CA ALA A 174 -10.51 5.09 -4.01
C ALA A 174 -11.06 3.68 -4.19
N LEU A 175 -10.26 2.75 -4.72
CA LEU A 175 -10.62 1.34 -4.81
C LEU A 175 -10.88 0.71 -3.44
N TRP A 176 -10.02 1.01 -2.45
CA TRP A 176 -10.24 0.58 -1.08
C TRP A 176 -11.55 1.14 -0.50
N ALA A 177 -11.79 2.45 -0.63
CA ALA A 177 -13.00 3.08 -0.12
C ALA A 177 -14.26 2.52 -0.80
N LEU A 178 -14.22 2.34 -2.11
CA LEU A 178 -15.32 1.75 -2.89
C LEU A 178 -15.58 0.30 -2.46
N GLY A 179 -14.52 -0.49 -2.24
CA GLY A 179 -14.63 -1.88 -1.80
C GLY A 179 -15.15 -2.01 -0.37
N VAL A 180 -14.71 -1.15 0.56
CA VAL A 180 -15.26 -1.10 1.93
C VAL A 180 -16.74 -0.71 1.89
N PHE A 181 -17.08 0.34 1.14
CA PHE A 181 -18.46 0.80 1.00
C PHE A 181 -19.34 -0.30 0.38
N GLY A 182 -18.89 -0.92 -0.71
CA GLY A 182 -19.55 -2.05 -1.35
C GLY A 182 -19.77 -3.21 -0.39
N SER A 183 -18.74 -3.57 0.40
CA SER A 183 -18.84 -4.61 1.44
C SER A 183 -19.92 -4.31 2.48
N VAL A 184 -19.98 -3.07 2.98
CA VAL A 184 -20.99 -2.65 3.95
C VAL A 184 -22.40 -2.66 3.34
N VAL A 185 -22.55 -2.17 2.11
CA VAL A 185 -23.84 -2.17 1.41
C VAL A 185 -24.32 -3.59 1.15
N THR A 186 -23.45 -4.48 0.67
CA THR A 186 -23.75 -5.90 0.48
C THR A 186 -24.12 -6.57 1.79
N PHE A 187 -23.38 -6.33 2.86
CA PHE A 187 -23.70 -6.90 4.18
C PHE A 187 -25.09 -6.47 4.66
N LEU A 188 -25.39 -5.17 4.63
CA LEU A 188 -26.64 -4.64 5.19
C LEU A 188 -27.88 -4.93 4.34
N ASN A 189 -27.74 -4.96 3.01
CA ASN A 189 -28.89 -5.07 2.10
C ASN A 189 -29.06 -6.47 1.50
N LEU A 190 -28.02 -7.31 1.48
CA LEU A 190 -28.06 -8.61 0.83
C LEU A 190 -27.83 -9.76 1.82
N ALA A 191 -26.77 -9.72 2.62
CA ALA A 191 -26.43 -10.81 3.54
C ALA A 191 -27.34 -10.82 4.79
N LYS A 192 -27.49 -9.67 5.46
CA LYS A 192 -28.28 -9.55 6.70
C LYS A 192 -29.76 -9.96 6.56
N PRO A 193 -30.49 -9.62 5.48
CA PRO A 193 -31.86 -10.10 5.28
C PRO A 193 -31.99 -11.62 5.15
N LEU A 194 -30.91 -12.31 4.78
CA LEU A 194 -30.84 -13.77 4.68
C LEU A 194 -30.32 -14.44 5.97
N ASP A 195 -30.04 -13.66 7.02
CA ASP A 195 -29.41 -14.12 8.26
C ASP A 195 -28.02 -14.76 8.05
N GLU A 196 -27.30 -14.32 7.00
CA GLU A 196 -25.97 -14.80 6.63
C GLU A 196 -24.89 -13.73 6.89
N GLY A 197 -23.65 -14.20 7.09
CA GLY A 197 -22.47 -13.34 7.13
C GLY A 197 -22.05 -12.84 5.74
N LEU A 198 -21.30 -11.73 5.70
CA LEU A 198 -20.83 -11.15 4.43
C LEU A 198 -19.96 -12.14 3.64
N VAL A 199 -19.01 -12.79 4.31
CA VAL A 199 -18.07 -13.70 3.64
C VAL A 199 -18.81 -14.93 3.09
N GLN A 200 -19.75 -15.48 3.85
CA GLN A 200 -20.56 -16.62 3.41
C GLN A 200 -21.40 -16.24 2.20
N TYR A 201 -22.08 -15.09 2.25
CA TYR A 201 -22.88 -14.59 1.14
C TYR A 201 -22.08 -14.46 -0.16
N ILE A 202 -20.83 -13.98 -0.09
CA ILE A 202 -19.96 -13.84 -1.27
C ILE A 202 -19.58 -15.21 -1.86
N ILE A 203 -19.31 -16.20 -1.00
CA ILE A 203 -18.97 -17.56 -1.43
C ILE A 203 -20.15 -18.19 -2.18
N ASP A 204 -21.36 -18.00 -1.67
CA ASP A 204 -22.57 -18.58 -2.25
C ASP A 204 -23.08 -17.78 -3.47
N ASN A 205 -22.74 -16.49 -3.55
CA ASN A 205 -23.14 -15.58 -4.63
C ASN A 205 -21.92 -14.91 -5.27
N PRO A 206 -21.23 -15.56 -6.23
CA PRO A 206 -20.00 -15.04 -6.82
C PRO A 206 -20.12 -13.64 -7.46
N VAL A 207 -21.32 -13.26 -7.92
CA VAL A 207 -21.61 -11.92 -8.47
C VAL A 207 -21.34 -10.82 -7.43
N ALA A 208 -21.42 -11.12 -6.13
CA ALA A 208 -21.12 -10.18 -5.06
C ALA A 208 -19.65 -9.68 -5.10
N ILE A 209 -18.75 -10.40 -5.79
CA ILE A 209 -17.37 -9.98 -6.03
C ILE A 209 -17.30 -8.64 -6.76
N TRP A 210 -18.30 -8.24 -7.54
CA TRP A 210 -18.31 -6.88 -8.14
C TRP A 210 -18.34 -5.76 -7.08
N PHE A 211 -18.91 -6.01 -5.90
CA PHE A 211 -18.99 -5.03 -4.82
C PHE A 211 -17.74 -5.04 -3.93
N VAL A 212 -17.20 -6.23 -3.62
CA VAL A 212 -16.02 -6.36 -2.74
C VAL A 212 -14.69 -6.37 -3.49
N GLY A 213 -14.70 -6.71 -4.77
CA GLY A 213 -13.54 -6.83 -5.65
C GLY A 213 -12.65 -5.59 -5.68
N PRO A 214 -13.17 -4.34 -5.66
CA PRO A 214 -12.34 -3.15 -5.54
C PRO A 214 -11.41 -3.14 -4.32
N LEU A 215 -11.83 -3.73 -3.18
CA LEU A 215 -10.98 -3.85 -1.99
C LEU A 215 -9.75 -4.72 -2.27
N PHE A 216 -9.97 -5.87 -2.92
CA PHE A 216 -8.91 -6.79 -3.28
C PHE A 216 -8.06 -6.29 -4.45
N ALA A 217 -8.62 -5.46 -5.34
CA ALA A 217 -7.86 -4.74 -6.35
C ALA A 217 -6.90 -3.73 -5.69
N ALA A 218 -7.33 -3.02 -4.65
CA ALA A 218 -6.46 -2.15 -3.87
C ALA A 218 -5.33 -2.93 -3.18
N LEU A 219 -5.64 -4.09 -2.58
CA LEU A 219 -4.64 -5.01 -2.02
C LEU A 219 -3.65 -5.49 -3.09
N THR A 220 -4.16 -5.89 -4.25
CA THR A 220 -3.35 -6.36 -5.38
C THR A 220 -2.41 -5.25 -5.85
N GLY A 221 -2.87 -4.00 -5.93
CA GLY A 221 -2.03 -2.86 -6.29
C GLY A 221 -0.94 -2.56 -5.25
N LEU A 222 -1.23 -2.72 -3.96
CA LEU A 222 -0.22 -2.63 -2.90
C LEU A 222 0.84 -3.72 -3.07
N VAL A 223 0.42 -4.96 -3.25
CA VAL A 223 1.31 -6.11 -3.42
C VAL A 223 2.11 -6.00 -4.72
N PHE A 224 1.50 -5.51 -5.80
CA PHE A 224 2.15 -5.24 -7.09
C PHE A 224 3.33 -4.30 -6.94
N LYS A 225 3.15 -3.20 -6.18
CA LYS A 225 4.24 -2.25 -5.92
C LYS A 225 5.44 -2.99 -5.34
N GLU A 226 5.23 -3.80 -4.32
CA GLU A 226 6.31 -4.51 -3.63
C GLU A 226 6.92 -5.63 -4.51
N GLY A 227 6.07 -6.32 -5.26
CA GLY A 227 6.49 -7.44 -6.11
C GLY A 227 7.27 -7.00 -7.33
N LEU A 228 6.65 -6.18 -8.17
CA LEU A 228 7.21 -5.82 -9.48
C LEU A 228 8.13 -4.60 -9.41
N CYS A 229 7.88 -3.63 -8.51
CA CYS A 229 8.74 -2.45 -8.42
C CYS A 229 9.98 -2.67 -7.53
N TYR A 230 9.91 -3.54 -6.51
CA TYR A 230 11.02 -3.81 -5.59
C TYR A 230 11.59 -5.25 -5.70
N GLY A 231 11.13 -6.03 -6.68
CA GLY A 231 11.68 -7.35 -6.98
C GLY A 231 11.43 -8.40 -5.89
N LYS A 232 10.34 -8.29 -5.14
CA LYS A 232 9.94 -9.29 -4.13
C LYS A 232 9.14 -10.40 -4.81
N LEU A 233 9.77 -11.56 -5.04
CA LEU A 233 9.12 -12.68 -5.74
C LEU A 233 7.81 -13.10 -5.07
N GLU A 234 7.75 -13.14 -3.74
CA GLU A 234 6.55 -13.50 -2.98
C GLU A 234 5.36 -12.58 -3.30
N ALA A 235 5.61 -11.28 -3.38
CA ALA A 235 4.58 -10.29 -3.71
C ALA A 235 4.27 -10.32 -5.21
N GLY A 236 5.27 -10.53 -6.08
CA GLY A 236 5.06 -10.66 -7.52
C GLY A 236 4.15 -11.82 -7.88
N VAL A 237 4.31 -12.98 -7.23
CA VAL A 237 3.40 -14.13 -7.41
C VAL A 237 2.02 -13.81 -6.86
N LEU A 238 1.95 -13.17 -5.69
CA LEU A 238 0.68 -12.83 -5.05
C LEU A 238 -0.16 -11.85 -5.87
N THR A 239 0.46 -10.95 -6.64
CA THR A 239 -0.21 -10.07 -7.61
C THR A 239 -1.05 -10.83 -8.63
N PHE A 240 -0.70 -12.06 -9.01
CA PHE A 240 -1.47 -12.87 -9.94
C PHE A 240 -2.47 -13.79 -9.23
N ILE A 241 -2.11 -14.31 -8.05
CA ILE A 241 -2.97 -15.22 -7.29
C ILE A 241 -4.25 -14.54 -6.83
N ILE A 242 -4.17 -13.33 -6.28
CA ILE A 242 -5.34 -12.61 -5.74
C ILE A 242 -6.41 -12.42 -6.82
N PRO A 243 -6.13 -11.74 -7.96
CA PRO A 243 -7.13 -11.55 -9.00
C PRO A 243 -7.50 -12.87 -9.68
N GLY A 244 -6.56 -13.82 -9.83
CA GLY A 244 -6.83 -15.13 -10.43
C GLY A 244 -7.86 -15.93 -9.62
N LEU A 245 -7.71 -15.97 -8.29
CA LEU A 245 -8.64 -16.67 -7.40
C LEU A 245 -10.03 -16.01 -7.43
N LEU A 246 -10.10 -14.69 -7.31
CA LEU A 246 -11.37 -13.96 -7.31
C LEU A 246 -12.09 -14.08 -8.65
N LEU A 247 -11.38 -13.98 -9.77
CA LEU A 247 -11.97 -14.13 -11.09
C LEU A 247 -12.39 -15.57 -11.37
N GLY A 248 -11.59 -16.55 -10.94
CA GLY A 248 -11.95 -17.98 -11.00
C GLY A 248 -13.21 -18.30 -10.21
N HIS A 249 -13.39 -17.65 -9.05
CA HIS A 249 -14.61 -17.77 -8.26
C HIS A 249 -15.80 -17.06 -8.92
N LEU A 250 -15.62 -15.82 -9.40
CA LEU A 250 -16.66 -15.02 -10.07
C LEU A 250 -17.20 -15.70 -11.33
N THR A 251 -16.32 -16.28 -12.13
CA THR A 251 -16.69 -16.95 -13.39
C THR A 251 -17.23 -18.36 -13.20
N GLY A 252 -17.03 -18.96 -12.01
CA GLY A 252 -17.35 -20.36 -11.75
C GLY A 252 -16.49 -21.36 -12.54
N LEU A 253 -15.44 -20.91 -13.24
CA LEU A 253 -14.59 -21.75 -14.09
C LEU A 253 -13.59 -22.59 -13.29
N MET A 254 -13.43 -22.32 -11.99
CA MET A 254 -12.43 -22.95 -11.15
C MET A 254 -13.06 -23.96 -10.19
N GLU A 255 -12.49 -25.17 -10.15
CA GLU A 255 -12.87 -26.21 -9.19
C GLU A 255 -12.51 -25.81 -7.75
N ASP A 256 -13.21 -26.39 -6.77
CA ASP A 256 -13.01 -26.05 -5.36
C ASP A 256 -11.63 -26.44 -4.83
N GLY A 257 -11.05 -27.54 -5.33
CA GLY A 257 -9.68 -27.94 -5.00
C GLY A 257 -8.64 -26.89 -5.43
N ALA A 258 -8.82 -26.29 -6.60
CA ALA A 258 -7.96 -25.22 -7.10
C ALA A 258 -8.15 -23.92 -6.31
N LYS A 259 -9.39 -23.56 -5.93
CA LYS A 259 -9.67 -22.42 -5.03
C LYS A 259 -8.92 -22.58 -3.70
N LEU A 260 -9.05 -23.74 -3.06
CA LEU A 260 -8.39 -24.02 -1.78
C LEU A 260 -6.86 -24.04 -1.92
N SER A 261 -6.32 -24.60 -3.00
CA SER A 261 -4.87 -24.61 -3.24
C SER A 261 -4.30 -23.20 -3.43
N LEU A 262 -4.97 -22.36 -4.23
CA LEU A 262 -4.59 -20.96 -4.41
C LEU A 262 -4.77 -20.15 -3.12
N LEU A 263 -5.80 -20.43 -2.33
CA LEU A 263 -6.03 -19.79 -1.03
C LEU A 263 -4.91 -20.13 -0.04
N ALA A 264 -4.52 -21.40 0.06
CA ALA A 264 -3.40 -21.83 0.89
C ALA A 264 -2.08 -21.18 0.45
N LEU A 265 -1.85 -21.10 -0.86
CA LEU A 265 -0.67 -20.44 -1.41
C LEU A 265 -0.67 -18.94 -1.11
N TRP A 266 -1.82 -18.27 -1.23
CA TRP A 266 -1.98 -16.87 -0.81
C TRP A 266 -1.62 -16.72 0.68
N MET A 267 -2.20 -17.52 1.57
CA MET A 267 -1.89 -17.46 3.01
C MET A 267 -0.39 -17.55 3.27
N ALA A 268 0.29 -18.54 2.70
CA ALA A 268 1.72 -18.75 2.88
C ALA A 268 2.55 -17.55 2.37
N LEU A 269 2.28 -17.10 1.15
CA LEU A 269 2.99 -15.96 0.55
C LEU A 269 2.73 -14.66 1.31
N PHE A 270 1.53 -14.46 1.85
CA PHE A 270 1.19 -13.24 2.56
C PHE A 270 1.87 -13.17 3.93
N VAL A 271 2.02 -14.31 4.62
CA VAL A 271 2.83 -14.41 5.84
C VAL A 271 4.29 -14.10 5.55
N VAL A 272 4.87 -14.68 4.50
CA VAL A 272 6.26 -14.40 4.10
C VAL A 272 6.43 -12.93 3.76
N PHE A 273 5.52 -12.36 2.97
CA PHE A 273 5.52 -10.95 2.61
C PHE A 273 5.48 -10.03 3.84
N ALA A 274 4.55 -10.26 4.77
CA ALA A 274 4.43 -9.48 5.99
C ALA A 274 5.64 -9.66 6.92
N GLY A 275 6.15 -10.88 7.06
CA GLY A 275 7.33 -11.17 7.89
C GLY A 275 8.60 -10.48 7.38
N ARG A 276 8.83 -10.45 6.07
CA ARG A 276 10.01 -9.82 5.47
C ARG A 276 10.02 -8.30 5.63
N LYS A 277 8.87 -7.66 5.83
CA LYS A 277 8.80 -6.22 6.13
C LYS A 277 9.53 -5.84 7.41
N PHE A 278 9.68 -6.75 8.38
CA PHE A 278 10.45 -6.46 9.60
C PHE A 278 11.97 -6.44 9.38
N GLN A 279 12.47 -7.16 8.37
CA GLN A 279 13.90 -7.20 8.04
C GLN A 279 14.33 -6.04 7.13
N GLN A 280 13.36 -5.36 6.50
CA GLN A 280 13.62 -4.26 5.57
C GLN A 280 14.04 -2.98 6.33
N PRO A 281 15.10 -2.28 5.89
CA PRO A 281 15.45 -0.96 6.40
C PRO A 281 14.31 0.06 6.25
N ILE A 282 14.13 0.94 7.24
CA ILE A 282 13.06 1.96 7.24
C ILE A 282 13.16 2.88 6.00
N LYS A 283 14.39 3.26 5.62
CA LYS A 283 14.64 4.11 4.46
C LYS A 283 14.04 3.56 3.16
N ASP A 284 13.96 2.24 3.02
CA ASP A 284 13.52 1.59 1.78
C ASP A 284 11.99 1.66 1.62
N ASP A 285 11.24 1.77 2.73
CA ASP A 285 9.78 1.97 2.70
C ASP A 285 9.40 3.45 2.50
N ILE A 286 10.30 4.39 2.83
CA ILE A 286 10.14 5.83 2.57
C ILE A 286 10.46 6.12 1.09
N GLY A 287 11.55 5.55 0.58
CA GLY A 287 12.11 5.92 -0.72
C GLY A 287 12.94 7.20 -0.66
N ASP A 288 13.28 7.75 -1.82
CA ASP A 288 14.04 8.99 -1.96
C ASP A 288 13.15 10.21 -1.68
N LYS A 289 13.31 10.79 -0.49
CA LYS A 289 12.55 11.97 -0.06
C LYS A 289 12.82 13.19 -0.95
N SER A 290 13.99 13.27 -1.60
CA SER A 290 14.33 14.39 -2.49
C SER A 290 13.39 14.51 -3.68
N ILE A 291 12.79 13.40 -4.13
CA ILE A 291 11.80 13.41 -5.22
C ILE A 291 10.51 14.11 -4.79
N PHE A 292 10.05 13.86 -3.56
CA PHE A 292 8.87 14.54 -3.02
C PHE A 292 9.15 16.03 -2.83
N ILE A 293 10.30 16.37 -2.24
CA ILE A 293 10.74 17.77 -2.08
C ILE A 293 10.77 18.47 -3.44
N PHE A 294 11.39 17.85 -4.45
CA PHE A 294 11.47 18.40 -5.79
C PHE A 294 10.09 18.60 -6.44
N ASN A 295 9.18 17.62 -6.30
CA ASN A 295 7.84 17.71 -6.86
C ASN A 295 7.01 18.85 -6.25
N ASP A 296 7.27 19.20 -4.99
CA ASP A 296 6.59 20.27 -4.25
C ASP A 296 7.16 21.68 -4.54
N LEU A 297 8.32 21.80 -5.20
CA LEU A 297 8.90 23.09 -5.61
C LEU A 297 8.10 23.76 -6.72
N SER A 298 8.21 25.09 -6.83
CA SER A 298 7.69 25.82 -7.99
C SER A 298 8.48 25.52 -9.25
N GLU A 299 7.86 25.72 -10.43
CA GLU A 299 8.51 25.38 -11.72
C GLU A 299 9.81 26.15 -11.96
N GLU A 300 9.95 27.37 -11.46
CA GLU A 300 11.19 28.14 -11.60
C GLU A 300 12.29 27.65 -10.64
N GLU A 301 11.92 27.22 -9.43
CA GLU A 301 12.85 26.59 -8.48
C GLU A 301 13.33 25.23 -8.99
N LYS A 302 12.44 24.44 -9.60
CA LYS A 302 12.80 23.17 -10.25
C LYS A 302 13.85 23.35 -11.33
N LYS A 303 13.64 24.29 -12.27
CA LYS A 303 14.62 24.59 -13.33
C LYS A 303 15.97 25.05 -12.77
N THR A 304 15.93 25.93 -11.78
CA THR A 304 17.16 26.44 -11.13
C THR A 304 17.93 25.31 -10.44
N LEU A 305 17.23 24.38 -9.78
CA LEU A 305 17.83 23.23 -9.13
C LEU A 305 18.43 22.25 -10.15
N LEU A 306 17.74 22.00 -11.26
CA LEU A 306 18.26 21.17 -12.36
C LEU A 306 19.52 21.77 -12.97
N GLN A 307 19.52 23.08 -13.27
CA GLN A 307 20.71 23.78 -13.79
C GLN A 307 21.92 23.66 -12.86
N LYS A 308 21.72 23.82 -11.55
CA LYS A 308 22.80 23.65 -10.56
C LYS A 308 23.33 22.22 -10.48
N LEU A 309 22.47 21.22 -10.72
CA LEU A 309 22.89 19.81 -10.75
C LEU A 309 23.65 19.48 -12.04
N GLU A 310 23.24 20.05 -13.19
CA GLU A 310 23.95 19.93 -14.47
C GLU A 310 25.35 20.57 -14.39
N GLU A 311 25.44 21.82 -13.93
CA GLU A 311 26.73 22.53 -13.74
C GLU A 311 27.71 21.77 -12.83
N LYS A 312 27.19 21.06 -11.82
CA LYS A 312 27.99 20.25 -10.90
C LYS A 312 28.41 18.90 -11.49
N THR A 313 27.70 18.40 -12.50
CA THR A 313 28.01 17.13 -13.17
C THR A 313 29.04 17.33 -14.28
N ASP A 314 29.08 18.52 -14.89
CA ASP A 314 29.97 18.87 -16.00
C ASP A 314 31.34 19.45 -15.57
N GLY A 315 31.56 19.67 -14.26
CA GLY A 315 32.81 20.19 -13.68
C GLY A 315 33.61 19.14 -12.92
#